data_AF-A0A378B277-F1
#
_entry.id   AF-A0A378B277-F1
#
_cell.length_a   1.000
_cell.length_b   1.000
_cell.length_c   1.000
_cell.angle_alpha   90.00
_cell.angle_beta   90.00
_cell.angle_gamma   90.00
#
_symmetry.space_group_name_H-M   'P 1'
#
loop_
_entity.id
_entity.type
_entity.pdbx_description
1 polymer ?
#
loop_
_entity_poly.entity_id
_entity_poly.type
_entity_poly.pdbx_seq_one_letter_code
_entity_poly.pdbx_strand_id
1 'polypeptide(L)' 'MRFTKTYLQQFEQALKTHSDSAGVIKAMETQWPGLAETSSLELSAKVNTGEMKW' A
#
# COMPACT_ATOMS: atom_id res chain seq x y z
N MET A 1 13.42 -13.63 0.66
CA MET A 1 11.96 -13.76 0.93
C MET A 1 11.45 -12.87 2.09
N ARG A 2 12.10 -11.74 2.43
CA ARG A 2 11.68 -10.86 3.56
C ARG A 2 10.91 -9.60 3.13
N PHE A 3 11.05 -9.23 1.85
CA PHE A 3 10.42 -8.03 1.27
C PHE A 3 8.90 -8.10 1.37
N THR A 4 8.30 -9.19 0.88
CA THR A 4 6.84 -9.36 0.80
C THR A 4 6.15 -9.35 2.17
N LYS A 5 6.76 -9.95 3.20
CA LYS A 5 6.18 -10.01 4.55
C LYS A 5 6.21 -8.64 5.24
N THR A 6 7.35 -7.96 5.19
CA THR A 6 7.51 -6.62 5.79
C THR A 6 6.64 -5.60 5.07
N TYR A 7 6.58 -5.69 3.75
CA TYR A 7 5.69 -4.90 2.92
C TYR A 7 4.22 -5.07 3.32
N LEU A 8 3.72 -6.31 3.41
CA LEU A 8 2.34 -6.58 3.82
C LEU A 8 2.03 -5.99 5.20
N GLN A 9 2.92 -6.17 6.18
CA GLN A 9 2.68 -5.65 7.53
C GLN A 9 2.59 -4.12 7.56
N GLN A 10 3.51 -3.43 6.88
CA GLN A 10 3.46 -1.96 6.78
C GLN A 10 2.23 -1.50 6.00
N PHE A 11 1.84 -2.24 4.97
CA PHE A 11 0.68 -1.94 4.14
C PHE A 11 -0.64 -2.13 4.91
N GLU A 12 -0.78 -3.22 5.67
CA GLU A 12 -1.91 -3.46 6.57
C GLU A 12 -1.99 -2.41 7.67
N GLN A 13 -0.85 -1.99 8.25
CA GLN A 13 -0.83 -0.89 9.22
C GLN A 13 -1.27 0.43 8.60
N ALA A 14 -0.79 0.72 7.39
CA ALA A 14 -1.21 1.90 6.64
C ALA A 14 -2.70 1.84 6.30
N LEU A 15 -3.25 0.69 5.88
CA LEU A 15 -4.69 0.49 5.65
C LEU A 15 -5.55 0.63 6.90
N LYS A 16 -5.04 0.21 8.07
CA LYS A 16 -5.72 0.43 9.35
C LYS A 16 -5.71 1.89 9.78
N THR A 17 -4.70 2.64 9.34
CA THR A 17 -4.52 4.07 9.69
C THR A 17 -5.22 4.98 8.69
N HIS A 18 -5.22 4.60 7.42
CA HIS A 18 -5.75 5.34 6.28
C HIS A 18 -6.81 4.50 5.58
N SER A 19 -8.05 4.96 5.57
CA SER A 19 -9.16 4.31 4.87
C SER A 19 -9.21 4.64 3.37
N ASP A 20 -8.28 5.47 2.91
CA ASP A 20 -8.17 5.96 1.54
C ASP A 20 -6.82 5.51 0.95
N SER A 21 -6.88 5.06 -0.29
CA SER A 21 -5.74 4.51 -1.00
C SER A 21 -4.63 5.55 -1.12
N ALA A 22 -4.96 6.81 -1.34
CA ALA A 22 -4.00 7.92 -1.38
C ALA A 22 -3.18 8.04 -0.08
N GLY A 23 -3.80 7.86 1.10
CA GLY A 23 -3.11 7.88 2.38
C GLY A 23 -2.13 6.70 2.53
N VAL A 24 -2.58 5.50 2.15
CA VAL A 24 -1.75 4.29 2.15
C VAL A 24 -0.57 4.42 1.20
N ILE A 25 -0.81 4.90 -0.02
CA ILE A 25 0.22 5.12 -1.05
C ILE A 25 1.28 6.08 -0.54
N LYS A 26 0.87 7.23 0.01
CA LYS A 26 1.81 8.25 0.49
C LYS A 26 2.67 7.76 1.66
N ALA A 27 2.08 7.01 2.59
CA ALA A 27 2.80 6.39 3.70
C ALA A 27 3.82 5.34 3.20
N MET A 28 3.40 4.52 2.23
CA MET A 28 4.26 3.52 1.59
C MET A 28 5.37 4.15 0.75
N GLU A 29 5.11 5.18 -0.04
CA GLU A 29 6.14 5.89 -0.83
C GLU A 29 7.20 6.52 0.08
N THR A 30 6.78 7.07 1.23
CA THR A 30 7.71 7.63 2.22
C THR A 30 8.60 6.54 2.85
N GLN A 31 8.03 5.38 3.11
CA GLN A 31 8.75 4.22 3.68
C GLN A 31 9.60 3.48 2.64
N TRP A 32 9.18 3.51 1.38
CA TRP A 32 9.74 2.73 0.27
C TRP A 32 9.92 3.60 -0.98
N PRO A 33 10.85 4.57 -0.96
CA PRO A 33 11.08 5.51 -2.07
C PRO A 33 11.66 4.86 -3.35
N GLY A 34 11.84 3.55 -3.36
CA GLY A 34 12.36 2.77 -4.49
C GLY A 34 11.39 1.70 -5.00
N LEU A 35 10.10 1.79 -4.69
CA LEU A 35 9.10 0.91 -5.28
C LEU A 35 9.01 1.17 -6.79
N ALA A 36 9.59 0.26 -7.57
CA ALA A 36 9.54 0.31 -9.03
C ALA A 36 8.11 0.17 -9.58
N GLU A 37 7.18 -0.34 -8.78
CA GLU A 37 5.80 -0.63 -9.18
C GLU A 37 4.78 0.14 -8.31
N THR A 38 4.89 1.47 -8.31
CA THR A 38 3.89 2.36 -7.67
C THR A 38 2.49 2.05 -8.17
N SER A 39 2.29 1.78 -9.47
CA SER A 39 0.96 1.43 -9.99
C SER A 39 0.38 0.14 -9.38
N SER A 40 1.20 -0.87 -9.09
CA SER A 40 0.77 -2.11 -8.44
C SER A 40 0.40 -1.86 -6.98
N LEU A 41 1.16 -0.98 -6.32
CA LEU A 41 0.86 -0.51 -4.98
C LEU A 41 -0.45 0.30 -4.93
N GLU A 42 -0.66 1.22 -5.89
CA GLU A 42 -1.89 2.02 -5.98
C GLU A 42 -3.12 1.15 -6.20
N LEU A 43 -3.02 0.19 -7.12
CA LEU A 43 -4.07 -0.80 -7.38
C LEU A 43 -4.37 -1.61 -6.12
N SER A 44 -3.33 -2.14 -5.48
CA SER A 44 -3.49 -2.90 -4.23
C SER A 44 -4.13 -2.06 -3.15
N ALA A 45 -3.76 -0.78 -3.03
CA ALA A 45 -4.29 0.13 -2.02
C ALA A 45 -5.79 0.33 -2.25
N LYS A 46 -6.18 0.68 -3.48
CA LYS A 46 -7.59 0.85 -3.87
C LYS A 46 -8.43 -0.42 -3.67
N VAL A 47 -7.85 -1.58 -3.95
CA VAL A 47 -8.53 -2.86 -3.75
C VAL A 47 -8.73 -3.20 -2.28
N ASN A 48 -7.69 -2.99 -1.45
CA ASN A 48 -7.76 -3.29 -0.02
C ASN A 48 -8.55 -2.24 0.78
N THR A 49 -8.58 -0.97 0.34
CA THR A 49 -9.46 0.06 0.91
C THR A 49 -10.91 -0.11 0.48
N GLY A 50 -11.17 -0.93 -0.53
CA GLY A 50 -12.51 -1.17 -1.06
C GLY A 50 -12.99 -0.10 -2.06
N GLU A 51 -12.14 0.85 -2.43
CA GLU A 51 -12.42 1.85 -3.46
C GLU A 51 -12.51 1.25 -4.86
N MET A 52 -11.84 0.11 -5.08
CA MET A 52 -11.84 -0.59 -6.35
C MET A 52 -12.08 -2.07 -6.12
N LYS A 53 -13.24 -2.57 -6.53
CA LYS A 53 -13.40 -4.02 -6.67
C LYS A 53 -12.80 -4.43 -8.01
N TRP A 54 -11.85 -5.35 -7.95
CA TRP A 54 -11.41 -6.15 -9.09
C TRP A 54 -12.54 -7.06 -9.57
#